data_AF-A0A8S8YMS7-F1
#
_entry.id   AF-A0A8S8YMS7-F1
#
_cell.length_a   1.000
_cell.length_b   1.000
_cell.length_c   1.000
_cell.angle_alpha   90.00
_cell.angle_beta   90.00
_cell.angle_gamma   90.00
#
_symmetry.space_group_name_H-M   'P 1'
#
loop_
_entity.id
_entity.type
_entity.pdbx_description
1 polymer ?
#
loop_
_entity_poly.entity_id
_entity_poly.type
_entity_poly.pdbx_seq_one_letter_code
_entity_poly.pdbx_strand_id
1 'polypeptide(L)'
;MVTVEEIQIQRVVADGDLDGLLSAAILKRVWNDAEVRFSHPAEIRRGDVDEFIHEKTAVVDLPFHPNCGLHIDHHLTNKPTELQLLEADERGCKIIWDSALSAARVCFDTFREIVDLTDIEQWMDMVDKLDGGKISREEFLSNHPIVWIGRIMDASEPELCALLLTEITGGPLPML
;
A
#
# COMPACT_ATOMS: atom_id res chain seq x y z
N MET A 1 19.65 9.48 -7.50
CA MET A 1 18.32 9.18 -6.94
C MET A 1 17.28 9.25 -8.03
N VAL A 2 16.68 8.11 -8.34
CA VAL A 2 15.52 7.97 -9.21
C VAL A 2 14.33 8.68 -8.56
N THR A 3 13.58 9.47 -9.33
CA THR A 3 12.33 10.08 -8.85
C THR A 3 11.16 9.11 -9.02
N VAL A 4 10.06 9.29 -8.27
CA VAL A 4 8.93 8.33 -8.32
C VAL A 4 8.27 8.27 -9.70
N GLU A 5 8.33 9.37 -10.46
CA GLU A 5 7.82 9.48 -11.82
C GLU A 5 8.64 8.67 -12.85
N GLU A 6 9.89 8.36 -12.54
CA GLU A 6 10.78 7.58 -13.40
C GLU A 6 10.67 6.07 -13.15
N ILE A 7 10.01 5.66 -12.05
CA ILE A 7 9.85 4.26 -11.66
C ILE A 7 8.75 3.60 -12.50
N GLN A 8 8.99 2.35 -12.90
CA GLN A 8 8.01 1.52 -13.61
C GLN A 8 7.75 0.25 -12.81
N ILE A 9 6.55 0.13 -12.24
CA ILE A 9 6.13 -1.03 -11.45
C ILE A 9 5.20 -1.91 -12.28
N GLN A 10 5.43 -3.22 -12.21
CA GLN A 10 4.64 -4.27 -12.87
C GLN A 10 3.90 -5.14 -11.86
N ARG A 11 4.37 -5.17 -10.62
CA ARG A 11 3.83 -6.00 -9.55
C ARG A 11 3.75 -5.22 -8.25
N VAL A 12 2.73 -5.46 -7.45
CA VAL A 12 2.60 -4.93 -6.09
C VAL A 12 2.42 -6.10 -5.14
N VAL A 13 3.21 -6.14 -4.08
CA VAL A 13 2.99 -6.99 -2.91
C VAL A 13 2.62 -6.08 -1.75
N ALA A 14 1.40 -6.21 -1.24
CA ALA A 14 0.84 -5.36 -0.19
C ALA A 14 0.41 -6.19 1.01
N ASP A 15 0.36 -5.59 2.21
CA ASP A 15 -0.25 -6.26 3.36
C ASP A 15 -1.75 -6.52 3.09
N GLY A 16 -2.25 -7.62 3.61
CA GLY A 16 -3.59 -8.12 3.32
C GLY A 16 -4.67 -7.55 4.24
N ASP A 17 -4.53 -6.28 4.63
CA ASP A 17 -5.48 -5.57 5.46
C ASP A 17 -6.03 -4.31 4.73
N LEU A 18 -6.69 -3.40 5.46
CA LEU A 18 -7.22 -2.18 4.88
C LEU A 18 -6.14 -1.23 4.37
N ASP A 19 -5.02 -1.12 5.09
CA ASP A 19 -3.96 -0.17 4.79
C ASP A 19 -3.22 -0.60 3.51
N GLY A 20 -2.83 -1.87 3.45
CA GLY A 20 -2.27 -2.47 2.25
C GLY A 20 -3.25 -2.47 1.05
N LEU A 21 -4.56 -2.65 1.26
CA LEU A 21 -5.58 -2.53 0.20
C LEU A 21 -5.61 -1.13 -0.43
N LEU A 22 -5.71 -0.07 0.39
CA LEU A 22 -5.76 1.29 -0.14
C LEU A 22 -4.43 1.71 -0.74
N SER A 23 -3.31 1.29 -0.13
CA SER A 23 -1.99 1.45 -0.72
C SER A 23 -1.93 0.83 -2.11
N ALA A 24 -2.33 -0.43 -2.26
CA ALA A 24 -2.34 -1.11 -3.56
C ALA A 24 -3.27 -0.43 -4.58
N ALA A 25 -4.45 0.06 -4.15
CA ALA A 25 -5.36 0.78 -5.02
C ALA A 25 -4.74 2.10 -5.54
N ILE A 26 -4.06 2.86 -4.69
CA ILE A 26 -3.33 4.08 -5.08
C ILE A 26 -2.22 3.74 -6.07
N LEU A 27 -1.41 2.70 -5.80
CA LEU A 27 -0.34 2.30 -6.72
C LEU A 27 -0.91 1.81 -8.07
N LYS A 28 -2.08 1.15 -8.07
CA LYS A 28 -2.78 0.80 -9.31
C LYS A 28 -3.31 2.01 -10.07
N ARG A 29 -3.56 3.18 -9.45
CA ARG A 29 -3.90 4.41 -10.20
C ARG A 29 -2.69 4.96 -10.97
N VAL A 30 -1.48 4.70 -10.48
CA VAL A 30 -0.21 5.11 -11.11
C VAL A 30 0.21 4.09 -12.17
N TRP A 31 0.13 2.80 -11.84
CA TRP A 31 0.49 1.68 -12.69
C TRP A 31 -0.70 0.73 -12.88
N ASN A 32 -1.64 1.13 -13.74
CA ASN A 32 -2.93 0.44 -13.97
C ASN A 32 -2.82 -1.07 -14.19
N ASP A 33 -1.81 -1.49 -14.95
CA ASP A 33 -1.61 -2.89 -15.33
C ASP A 33 -0.84 -3.71 -14.28
N ALA A 34 -0.45 -3.11 -13.15
CA ALA A 34 0.30 -3.81 -12.12
C ALA A 34 -0.52 -4.96 -11.52
N GLU A 35 0.10 -6.15 -11.48
CA GLU A 35 -0.45 -7.33 -10.81
C GLU A 35 -0.30 -7.18 -9.30
N VAL A 36 -1.38 -7.34 -8.54
CA VAL A 36 -1.36 -7.18 -7.09
C VAL A 36 -1.49 -8.53 -6.40
N ARG A 37 -0.63 -8.76 -5.41
CA ARG A 37 -0.70 -9.89 -4.50
C ARG A 37 -0.71 -9.39 -3.06
N PHE A 38 -1.76 -9.72 -2.32
CA PHE A 38 -1.79 -9.52 -0.88
C PHE A 38 -0.97 -10.61 -0.19
N SER A 39 -0.29 -10.24 0.88
CA SER A 39 0.55 -11.14 1.68
C SER A 39 0.45 -10.73 3.15
N HIS A 40 1.38 -11.23 3.97
CA HIS A 40 1.50 -10.89 5.37
C HIS A 40 2.99 -10.73 5.73
N PRO A 41 3.38 -9.89 6.71
CA PRO A 41 4.77 -9.69 7.09
C PRO A 41 5.55 -10.97 7.40
N ALA A 42 4.86 -12.00 7.90
CA ALA A 42 5.48 -13.31 8.17
C ALA A 42 5.85 -14.10 6.90
N GLU A 43 5.06 -13.97 5.83
CA GLU A 43 5.30 -14.64 4.55
C GLU A 43 6.49 -14.01 3.82
N ILE A 44 6.58 -12.67 3.85
CA ILE A 44 7.76 -11.92 3.35
C ILE A 44 9.03 -12.39 4.04
N ARG A 45 9.02 -12.47 5.38
CA ARG A 45 10.21 -12.88 6.16
C ARG A 45 10.60 -14.34 5.94
N ARG A 46 9.64 -15.20 5.59
CA ARG A 46 9.89 -16.63 5.30
C ARG A 46 10.35 -16.88 3.87
N GLY A 47 10.21 -15.88 2.99
CA GLY A 47 10.54 -15.96 1.57
C GLY A 47 9.44 -16.61 0.71
N ASP A 48 8.20 -16.66 1.20
CA ASP A 48 7.10 -17.36 0.52
C ASP A 48 6.68 -16.69 -0.80
N VAL A 49 7.06 -15.42 -0.99
CA VAL A 49 6.73 -14.60 -2.15
C VAL A 49 7.97 -14.17 -2.95
N ASP A 50 9.16 -14.70 -2.64
CA ASP A 50 10.42 -14.30 -3.27
C ASP A 50 10.40 -14.49 -4.79
N GLU A 51 9.77 -15.55 -5.29
CA GLU A 51 9.63 -15.83 -6.73
C GLU A 51 8.77 -14.78 -7.46
N PHE A 52 7.93 -14.06 -6.72
CA PHE A 52 7.09 -13.00 -7.27
C PHE A 52 7.80 -11.63 -7.27
N ILE A 53 8.76 -11.41 -6.36
CA ILE A 53 9.41 -10.11 -6.14
C ILE A 53 10.66 -9.96 -7.01
N HIS A 54 10.69 -8.89 -7.82
CA HIS A 54 11.84 -8.47 -8.62
C HIS A 54 11.92 -6.94 -8.69
N GLU A 55 12.85 -6.41 -9.49
CA GLU A 55 13.20 -4.97 -9.52
C GLU A 55 12.10 -4.06 -10.05
N LYS A 56 10.96 -4.61 -10.49
CA LYS A 56 9.75 -3.87 -10.88
C LYS A 56 8.56 -4.23 -9.99
N THR A 57 8.83 -4.76 -8.80
CA THR A 57 7.84 -5.02 -7.77
C THR A 57 7.88 -3.90 -6.74
N ALA A 58 6.72 -3.32 -6.44
CA ALA A 58 6.52 -2.52 -5.24
C ALA A 58 6.17 -3.44 -4.06
N VAL A 59 6.88 -3.31 -2.95
CA VAL A 59 6.52 -3.93 -1.67
C VAL A 59 6.00 -2.80 -0.78
N VAL A 60 4.75 -2.89 -0.35
CA VAL A 60 4.10 -1.82 0.40
C VAL A 60 3.48 -2.35 1.69
N ASP A 61 3.65 -1.57 2.75
CA ASP A 61 3.14 -1.89 4.10
C ASP A 61 3.64 -3.23 4.66
N LEU A 62 4.81 -3.65 4.17
CA LEU A 62 5.41 -4.94 4.46
C LEU A 62 6.90 -4.75 4.73
N PRO A 63 7.57 -5.72 5.40
CA PRO A 63 9.02 -5.67 5.58
C PRO A 63 9.75 -5.48 4.25
N PHE A 64 10.82 -4.69 4.28
CA PHE A 64 11.66 -4.44 3.10
C PHE A 64 12.17 -5.73 2.47
N HIS A 65 12.08 -5.84 1.14
CA HIS A 65 12.64 -6.94 0.37
C HIS A 65 13.75 -6.44 -0.58
N PRO A 66 14.98 -6.99 -0.53
CA PRO A 66 16.13 -6.43 -1.25
C PRO A 66 16.07 -6.50 -2.77
N ASN A 67 15.17 -7.32 -3.33
CA ASN A 67 14.96 -7.41 -4.77
C ASN A 67 13.84 -6.50 -5.29
N CYS A 68 13.09 -5.80 -4.43
CA CYS A 68 12.00 -4.93 -4.88
C CYS A 68 12.55 -3.66 -5.55
N GLY A 69 11.78 -3.06 -6.46
CA GLY A 69 12.10 -1.77 -7.10
C GLY A 69 11.61 -0.56 -6.31
N LEU A 70 10.58 -0.75 -5.49
CA LEU A 70 9.97 0.29 -4.67
C LEU A 70 9.55 -0.33 -3.34
N HIS A 71 9.93 0.30 -2.24
CA HIS A 71 9.44 -0.03 -0.90
C HIS A 71 8.76 1.19 -0.30
N ILE A 72 7.50 1.05 0.11
CA ILE A 72 6.73 2.11 0.76
C ILE A 72 6.22 1.59 2.10
N ASP A 73 6.51 2.29 3.18
CA ASP A 73 6.12 1.83 4.51
C ASP A 73 6.10 2.98 5.53
N HIS A 74 5.51 2.71 6.68
CA HIS A 74 5.41 3.64 7.81
C HIS A 74 5.81 3.00 9.16
N HIS A 75 5.93 1.67 9.20
CA HIS A 75 6.29 0.94 10.41
C HIS A 75 7.68 1.33 10.93
N LEU A 76 7.78 1.69 12.22
CA LEU A 76 9.07 2.06 12.82
C LEU A 76 10.13 0.95 12.72
N THR A 77 9.71 -0.32 12.76
CA THR A 77 10.61 -1.48 12.64
C THR A 77 11.23 -1.63 11.26
N ASN A 78 10.65 -0.99 10.25
CA ASN A 78 11.11 -1.04 8.86
C ASN A 78 11.72 0.30 8.42
N LYS A 79 11.87 1.27 9.34
CA LYS A 79 12.54 2.53 9.07
C LYS A 79 13.96 2.26 8.55
N PRO A 80 14.32 2.73 7.35
CA PRO A 80 15.60 2.38 6.74
C PRO A 80 16.76 3.06 7.45
N THR A 81 17.90 2.37 7.49
CA THR A 81 19.19 2.99 7.87
C THR A 81 19.81 3.73 6.69
N GLU A 82 20.76 4.63 6.94
CA GLU A 82 21.49 5.32 5.87
C GLU A 82 22.20 4.33 4.93
N LEU A 83 22.78 3.26 5.47
CA LEU A 83 23.42 2.21 4.67
C LEU A 83 22.40 1.49 3.77
N GLN A 84 21.23 1.14 4.31
CA GLN A 84 20.18 0.47 3.54
C GLN A 84 19.66 1.38 2.40
N LEU A 85 19.54 2.69 2.63
CA LEU A 85 19.17 3.65 1.58
C LEU A 85 20.20 3.69 0.44
N LEU A 86 21.50 3.67 0.78
CA LEU A 86 22.57 3.65 -0.21
C LEU A 86 22.58 2.34 -1.01
N GLU A 87 22.49 1.21 -0.33
CA GLU A 87 22.45 -0.13 -0.97
C GLU A 87 21.22 -0.29 -1.87
N ALA A 88 20.08 0.27 -1.48
CA ALA A 88 18.87 0.29 -2.30
C ALA A 88 19.05 1.16 -3.55
N ASP A 89 19.55 2.40 -3.42
CA ASP A 89 19.77 3.30 -4.57
C ASP A 89 20.79 2.70 -5.56
N GLU A 90 21.86 2.07 -5.09
CA GLU A 90 22.84 1.35 -5.94
C GLU A 90 22.21 0.21 -6.75
N ARG A 91 21.15 -0.41 -6.24
CA ARG A 91 20.38 -1.47 -6.91
C ARG A 91 19.21 -0.93 -7.74
N GLY A 92 19.01 0.39 -7.76
CA GLY A 92 17.87 1.02 -8.42
C GLY A 92 16.55 0.87 -7.66
N CYS A 93 16.59 0.50 -6.38
CA CYS A 93 15.42 0.43 -5.51
C CYS A 93 15.18 1.78 -4.82
N LYS A 94 13.93 2.25 -4.85
CA LYS A 94 13.50 3.43 -4.09
C LYS A 94 12.85 2.99 -2.79
N ILE A 95 13.34 3.50 -1.66
CA ILE A 95 12.66 3.36 -0.35
C ILE A 95 11.99 4.69 -0.01
N ILE A 96 10.70 4.64 0.32
CA ILE A 96 9.89 5.76 0.79
C ILE A 96 9.35 5.34 2.15
N TRP A 97 9.82 6.02 3.20
CA TRP A 97 9.36 5.78 4.55
C TRP A 97 8.99 7.11 5.19
N ASP A 98 7.81 7.18 5.81
CA ASP A 98 7.37 8.33 6.59
C ASP A 98 6.73 7.85 7.91
N SER A 99 6.76 8.70 8.94
CA SER A 99 6.10 8.42 10.23
C SER A 99 4.58 8.66 10.21
N ALA A 100 3.96 8.59 9.03
CA ALA A 100 2.53 8.72 8.85
C ALA A 100 1.76 7.62 9.62
N LEU A 101 0.47 7.85 9.81
CA LEU A 101 -0.41 6.95 10.58
C LEU A 101 -0.92 5.74 9.79
N SER A 102 -0.52 5.61 8.51
CA SER A 102 -0.81 4.48 7.63
C SER A 102 0.16 4.49 6.44
N ALA A 103 0.46 3.33 5.85
CA ALA A 103 1.19 3.23 4.58
C ALA A 103 0.39 3.82 3.41
N ALA A 104 -0.93 3.75 3.46
CA ALA A 104 -1.84 4.36 2.50
C ALA A 104 -1.69 5.88 2.51
N ARG A 105 -1.43 6.50 3.67
CA ARG A 105 -1.10 7.93 3.75
C ARG A 105 0.22 8.23 3.08
N VAL A 106 1.25 7.40 3.30
CA VAL A 106 2.54 7.55 2.60
C VAL A 106 2.35 7.47 1.09
N CYS A 107 1.56 6.49 0.60
CA CYS A 107 1.20 6.38 -0.81
C CYS A 107 0.45 7.62 -1.31
N PHE A 108 -0.60 8.04 -0.59
CA PHE A 108 -1.43 9.18 -0.96
C PHE A 108 -0.61 10.45 -1.11
N ASP A 109 0.19 10.81 -0.10
CA ASP A 109 1.00 12.03 -0.14
C ASP A 109 2.10 11.96 -1.21
N THR A 110 2.60 10.76 -1.53
CA THR A 110 3.60 10.56 -2.60
C THR A 110 2.99 10.77 -3.99
N PHE A 111 1.76 10.31 -4.23
CA PHE A 111 1.20 10.21 -5.58
C PHE A 111 0.04 11.15 -5.91
N ARG A 112 -0.50 11.89 -4.92
CA ARG A 112 -1.65 12.81 -5.11
C ARG A 112 -1.44 13.95 -6.12
N GLU A 113 -0.19 14.30 -6.42
CA GLU A 113 0.14 15.31 -7.45
C GLU A 113 0.37 14.66 -8.84
N ILE A 114 0.40 13.33 -8.92
CA ILE A 114 0.68 12.55 -10.13
C ILE A 114 -0.63 11.96 -10.70
N VAL A 115 -1.54 11.53 -9.84
CA VAL A 115 -2.83 10.93 -10.21
C VAL A 115 -3.97 11.51 -9.36
N ASP A 116 -5.20 11.45 -9.88
CA ASP A 116 -6.39 11.87 -9.13
C ASP A 116 -6.73 10.85 -8.04
N LEU A 117 -6.67 11.31 -6.79
CA LEU A 117 -7.00 10.55 -5.58
C LEU A 117 -8.09 11.24 -4.74
N THR A 118 -8.83 12.19 -5.32
CA THR A 118 -9.86 12.96 -4.59
C THR A 118 -10.96 12.08 -3.99
N ASP A 119 -11.28 10.96 -4.64
CA ASP A 119 -12.22 9.95 -4.16
C ASP A 119 -11.70 9.13 -2.98
N ILE A 120 -10.37 8.99 -2.84
CA ILE A 120 -9.70 8.32 -1.73
C ILE A 120 -9.43 9.30 -0.58
N GLU A 121 -9.19 10.59 -0.86
CA GLU A 121 -8.85 11.62 0.14
C GLU A 121 -9.87 11.68 1.29
N GLN A 122 -11.17 11.56 0.98
CA GLN A 122 -12.26 11.55 1.96
C GLN A 122 -12.17 10.40 2.99
N TRP A 123 -11.45 9.32 2.69
CA TRP A 123 -11.30 8.17 3.56
C TRP A 123 -10.06 8.23 4.44
N MET A 124 -9.07 9.03 4.05
CA MET A 124 -7.74 8.95 4.63
C MET A 124 -7.69 9.28 6.13
N ASP A 125 -8.55 10.19 6.63
CA ASP A 125 -8.63 10.45 8.08
C ASP A 125 -9.11 9.21 8.87
N MET A 126 -10.08 8.46 8.34
CA MET A 126 -10.57 7.24 8.99
C MET A 126 -9.55 6.11 8.91
N VAL A 127 -8.82 6.00 7.79
CA VAL A 127 -7.76 5.00 7.58
C VAL A 127 -6.62 5.23 8.57
N ASP A 128 -6.13 6.47 8.67
CA ASP A 128 -5.10 6.87 9.63
C ASP A 128 -5.51 6.60 11.09
N LYS A 129 -6.80 6.77 11.41
CA LYS A 129 -7.33 6.45 12.74
C LYS A 129 -7.39 4.95 13.00
N LEU A 130 -7.78 4.16 12.00
CA LEU A 130 -7.88 2.72 12.11
C LEU A 130 -6.49 2.11 12.32
N ASP A 131 -5.55 2.41 11.43
CA ASP A 131 -4.22 1.82 11.45
C ASP A 131 -3.35 2.39 12.60
N GLY A 132 -3.32 3.71 12.75
CA GLY A 132 -2.62 4.39 13.84
C GLY A 132 -3.21 4.20 15.24
N GLY A 133 -4.26 3.38 15.38
CA GLY A 133 -4.93 3.08 16.65
C GLY A 133 -5.52 4.30 17.34
N LYS A 134 -6.01 5.27 16.56
CA LYS A 134 -6.64 6.52 17.05
C LYS A 134 -8.16 6.53 16.91
N ILE A 135 -8.77 5.46 16.41
CA ILE A 135 -10.21 5.35 16.25
C ILE A 135 -10.94 5.34 17.60
N SER A 136 -12.02 6.11 17.72
CA SER A 136 -12.91 6.07 18.88
C SER A 136 -13.86 4.88 18.84
N ARG A 137 -14.45 4.52 19.99
CA ARG A 137 -15.49 3.47 20.04
C ARG A 137 -16.70 3.79 19.15
N GLU A 138 -17.09 5.06 19.06
CA GLU A 138 -18.23 5.49 18.25
C GLU A 138 -17.93 5.34 16.76
N GLU A 139 -16.78 5.81 16.30
CA GLU A 139 -16.32 5.64 14.92
C GLU A 139 -16.17 4.15 14.58
N PHE A 140 -15.57 3.37 15.48
CA PHE A 140 -15.43 1.93 15.29
C PHE A 140 -16.77 1.23 15.13
N LEU A 141 -17.83 1.65 15.84
CA LEU A 141 -19.17 1.06 15.76
C LEU A 141 -20.08 1.73 14.71
N SER A 142 -19.55 2.69 13.96
CA SER A 142 -20.33 3.44 12.97
C SER A 142 -20.66 2.64 11.71
N ASN A 143 -21.46 3.25 10.84
CA ASN A 143 -21.78 2.75 9.50
C ASN A 143 -20.86 3.35 8.42
N HIS A 144 -19.67 3.85 8.81
CA HIS A 144 -18.73 4.41 7.84
C HIS A 144 -18.21 3.30 6.90
N PRO A 145 -18.29 3.45 5.56
CA PRO A 145 -17.97 2.38 4.61
C PRO A 145 -16.58 1.75 4.81
N ILE A 146 -15.57 2.59 5.06
CA ILE A 146 -14.19 2.11 5.26
C ILE A 146 -14.02 1.28 6.53
N VAL A 147 -14.78 1.57 7.58
CA VAL A 147 -14.77 0.74 8.80
C VAL A 147 -15.33 -0.66 8.47
N TRP A 148 -16.30 -0.76 7.57
CA TRP A 148 -16.83 -2.06 7.13
C TRP A 148 -15.88 -2.80 6.22
N ILE A 149 -15.27 -2.12 5.25
CA ILE A 149 -14.25 -2.70 4.37
C ILE A 149 -13.10 -3.26 5.21
N GLY A 150 -12.57 -2.48 6.16
CA GLY A 150 -11.49 -2.93 7.03
C GLY A 150 -11.85 -4.10 7.96
N ARG A 151 -13.14 -4.38 8.20
CA ARG A 151 -13.58 -5.56 8.97
C ARG A 151 -13.69 -6.83 8.15
N ILE A 152 -13.90 -6.71 6.83
CA ILE A 152 -14.08 -7.85 5.94
C ILE A 152 -12.81 -8.20 5.18
N MET A 153 -11.81 -7.31 5.16
CA MET A 153 -10.51 -7.59 4.57
C MET A 153 -9.84 -8.76 5.29
N ASP A 154 -9.45 -9.76 4.51
CA ASP A 154 -8.74 -10.95 4.96
C ASP A 154 -7.84 -11.44 3.82
N ALA A 155 -6.53 -11.42 4.02
CA ALA A 155 -5.52 -11.90 3.06
C ALA A 155 -5.77 -13.35 2.58
N SER A 156 -6.45 -14.16 3.39
CA SER A 156 -6.77 -15.56 3.06
C SER A 156 -7.96 -15.70 2.10
N GLU A 157 -8.68 -14.62 1.81
CA GLU A 157 -9.82 -14.55 0.87
C GLU A 157 -9.46 -13.76 -0.39
N PRO A 158 -8.62 -14.31 -1.30
CA PRO A 158 -8.05 -13.56 -2.42
C PRO A 158 -9.10 -13.03 -3.41
N GLU A 159 -10.22 -13.73 -3.56
CA GLU A 159 -11.32 -13.28 -4.43
C GLU A 159 -12.00 -12.02 -3.89
N LEU A 160 -12.20 -11.93 -2.57
CA LEU A 160 -12.75 -10.75 -1.92
C LEU A 160 -11.79 -9.57 -2.03
N CYS A 161 -10.50 -9.79 -1.74
CA CYS A 161 -9.48 -8.75 -1.86
C CYS A 161 -9.37 -8.22 -3.29
N ALA A 162 -9.41 -9.11 -4.30
CA ALA A 162 -9.39 -8.72 -5.71
C ALA A 162 -10.65 -7.92 -6.11
N LEU A 163 -11.82 -8.31 -5.62
CA LEU A 163 -13.07 -7.57 -5.83
C LEU A 163 -12.97 -6.16 -5.24
N LEU A 164 -12.61 -6.04 -3.95
CA LEU A 164 -12.50 -4.76 -3.26
C LEU A 164 -11.47 -3.84 -3.93
N LEU A 165 -10.31 -4.39 -4.31
CA LEU A 165 -9.28 -3.65 -5.03
C LEU A 165 -9.80 -3.13 -6.37
N THR A 166 -10.55 -3.94 -7.12
CA THR A 166 -11.13 -3.54 -8.42
C THR A 166 -12.13 -2.40 -8.24
N GLU A 167 -13.06 -2.53 -7.29
CA GLU A 167 -14.09 -1.52 -7.02
C GLU A 167 -13.50 -0.20 -6.54
N ILE A 168 -12.46 -0.23 -5.70
CA ILE A 168 -11.79 0.99 -5.22
C ILE A 168 -10.94 1.62 -6.33
N THR A 169 -10.20 0.81 -7.10
CA THR A 169 -9.35 1.33 -8.18
C THR A 169 -10.19 1.94 -9.30
N GLY A 170 -11.39 1.42 -9.58
CA GLY A 170 -12.30 1.94 -10.61
C GLY A 170 -12.80 3.36 -10.36
N GLY A 171 -12.70 3.85 -9.12
CA GLY A 171 -13.27 5.14 -8.71
C GLY A 171 -14.80 5.10 -8.66
N PRO A 172 -15.48 6.22 -8.33
CA PRO A 172 -16.93 6.24 -8.33
C PRO A 172 -17.45 5.92 -9.73
N LEU A 173 -18.34 4.92 -9.83
CA LEU A 173 -19.16 4.72 -11.03
C LEU A 173 -19.82 6.07 -11.38
N PRO A 174 -19.80 6.51 -12.64
CA PRO A 174 -20.51 7.71 -13.03
C PRO A 174 -21.95 7.58 -12.57
N MET A 175 -22.42 8.54 -11.76
CA MET A 175 -23.81 8.57 -11.31
C MET A 175 -24.70 8.61 -12.55
N LEU A 176 -25.46 7.54 -12.77
CA LEU A 176 -26.49 7.42 -13.81
C LEU A 176 -27.63 8.42 -13.57
#